data_AF-A0AAD9Y4M7-F1
#
_entry.id   AF-A0AAD9Y4M7-F1
#
_cell.length_a   1.000
_cell.length_b   1.000
_cell.length_c   1.000
_cell.angle_alpha   90.00
_cell.angle_beta   90.00
_cell.angle_gamma   90.00
#
_symmetry.space_group_name_H-M   'P 1'
#
loop_
_entity.id
_entity.type
_entity.pdbx_description
1 polymer ?
#
loop_
_entity_poly.entity_id
_entity_poly.type
_entity_poly.pdbx_seq_one_letter_code
_entity_poly.pdbx_strand_id
1 'polypeptide(L)'
;MFWVSRSYRLRNMDGPRSREVFNEVTELMRHLAVKHGITRRSRSLAEKSYVDIEELRQMIDEDMCKTAAIDLTEQHHLAWLLGRHAALRPGSLGKPAGIAFDPDADEHQYLIWRDIAITRGRVPAGFDVKVLIRNSKTNKADPETRTNKTLKFVVKSPQQQSDLALSVPHRFLVIALRRQMLADYTTIDDSLSGNLAEIRIKRDILDQPVLLAGTPGGRGIQPGVVMGAGALTEYISRRGTQMGFKTNITFYSIRRQVSTEFDQVLGSDLAREIMSHDPDSRVLEAFYVVRLRTTDVASVALRELSNARDNEMRDEHNTLVMAQLSPEKVVNPLHAAQRPCAQVSACDITMEDNEISREHIYKRATTFNKRLLDMSLIDIDPNTSPGDGDASRANIDLDQPFGAKTGSDGDIPDVDDTESRLVIDDAQVEPDADELFVTQDEDDGTEMELPEEHGVSSALLDFTSATGKISYVEAVQQAMRLLLTNELSEDGGCE
;
A
#
# COMPACT_ATOMS: atom_id res chain seq x y z
N MET A 1 33.13 -33.35 1.73
CA MET A 1 34.44 -33.32 2.42
C MET A 1 34.91 -34.70 2.88
N PHE A 2 34.36 -35.31 3.95
CA PHE A 2 34.81 -36.59 4.52
C PHE A 2 35.17 -37.68 3.49
N TRP A 3 34.29 -37.92 2.50
CA TRP A 3 34.49 -38.94 1.46
C TRP A 3 35.68 -38.68 0.51
N VAL A 4 36.03 -37.42 0.27
CA VAL A 4 37.18 -37.05 -0.58
C VAL A 4 38.47 -37.41 0.14
N SER A 5 38.66 -36.91 1.37
CA SER A 5 39.85 -37.23 2.19
C SER A 5 39.99 -38.73 2.46
N ARG A 6 38.87 -39.45 2.64
CA ARG A 6 38.86 -40.91 2.78
C ARG A 6 39.32 -41.61 1.49
N SER A 7 38.88 -41.15 0.32
CA SER A 7 39.22 -41.78 -0.97
C SER A 7 40.68 -41.57 -1.36
N TYR A 8 41.27 -40.40 -1.09
CA TYR A 8 42.70 -40.16 -1.31
C TYR A 8 43.56 -41.00 -0.36
N ARG A 9 43.18 -41.10 0.92
CA ARG A 9 43.86 -41.98 1.90
C ARG A 9 43.83 -43.45 1.49
N LEU A 10 42.72 -43.95 0.96
CA LEU A 10 42.61 -45.32 0.43
C LEU A 10 43.48 -45.57 -0.82
N ARG A 11 43.91 -44.51 -1.52
CA ARG A 11 44.82 -44.57 -2.67
C ARG A 11 46.27 -44.28 -2.31
N ASN A 12 46.58 -44.08 -1.03
CA ASN A 12 47.89 -43.69 -0.52
C ASN A 12 48.45 -42.42 -1.19
N MET A 13 47.57 -41.46 -1.49
CA MET A 13 47.89 -40.15 -2.05
C MET A 13 47.58 -39.05 -1.03
N ASP A 14 48.37 -37.98 -1.03
CA ASP A 14 48.03 -36.77 -0.29
C ASP A 14 46.73 -36.18 -0.84
N GLY A 15 45.79 -35.90 0.07
CA GLY A 15 44.50 -35.31 -0.28
C GLY A 15 44.64 -33.82 -0.59
N PRO A 16 43.90 -33.30 -1.59
CA PRO A 16 43.78 -31.85 -1.80
C PRO A 16 43.31 -31.16 -0.51
N ARG A 17 43.72 -29.91 -0.30
CA ARG A 17 43.37 -29.20 0.93
C ARG A 17 41.86 -28.99 0.97
N SER A 18 41.28 -29.09 2.18
CA SER A 18 39.82 -29.02 2.32
C SER A 18 39.21 -27.73 1.75
N ARG A 19 39.97 -26.62 1.74
CA ARG A 19 39.58 -25.35 1.12
C ARG A 19 39.56 -25.38 -0.41
N GLU A 20 40.49 -26.10 -1.05
CA GLU A 20 40.58 -26.23 -2.51
C GLU A 20 39.37 -27.00 -3.03
N VAL A 21 39.09 -28.18 -2.47
CA VAL A 21 37.93 -28.99 -2.83
C VAL A 21 36.61 -28.26 -2.56
N PHE A 22 36.50 -27.50 -1.47
CA PHE A 22 35.29 -26.71 -1.19
C PHE A 22 35.08 -25.62 -2.24
N ASN A 23 36.15 -24.92 -2.65
CA ASN A 23 36.10 -23.91 -3.70
C ASN A 23 35.74 -24.54 -5.06
N GLU A 24 36.39 -25.64 -5.46
CA GLU A 24 36.10 -26.35 -6.71
C GLU A 24 34.65 -26.86 -6.76
N VAL A 25 34.14 -27.42 -5.67
CA VAL A 25 32.73 -27.84 -5.59
C VAL A 25 31.79 -26.64 -5.63
N THR A 26 32.16 -25.51 -5.00
CA THR A 26 31.35 -24.27 -5.04
C THR A 26 31.31 -23.69 -6.46
N GLU A 27 32.44 -23.61 -7.16
CA GLU A 27 32.50 -23.15 -8.55
C GLU A 27 31.81 -24.11 -9.51
N LEU A 28 31.95 -25.43 -9.32
CA LEU A 28 31.19 -26.42 -10.09
C LEU A 28 29.68 -26.26 -9.85
N MET A 29 29.23 -26.05 -8.61
CA MET A 29 27.81 -25.81 -8.31
C MET A 29 27.32 -24.47 -8.88
N ARG A 30 28.14 -23.41 -8.87
CA ARG A 30 27.84 -22.12 -9.54
C ARG A 30 27.71 -22.31 -11.06
N HIS A 31 28.67 -23.00 -11.68
CA HIS A 31 28.66 -23.30 -13.11
C HIS A 31 27.46 -24.15 -13.51
N LEU A 32 27.16 -25.23 -12.77
CA LEU A 32 25.98 -26.06 -12.99
C LEU A 32 24.69 -25.27 -12.80
N ALA A 33 24.63 -24.40 -11.78
CA ALA A 33 23.47 -23.55 -11.56
C ALA A 33 23.22 -22.60 -12.74
N VAL A 34 24.26 -21.94 -13.26
CA VAL A 34 24.16 -21.09 -14.46
C VAL A 34 23.77 -21.92 -15.69
N LYS A 35 24.49 -23.02 -15.96
CA LYS A 35 24.33 -23.87 -17.14
C LYS A 35 22.96 -24.52 -17.25
N HIS A 36 22.34 -24.87 -16.12
CA HIS A 36 21.03 -25.53 -16.08
C HIS A 36 19.88 -24.59 -15.70
N GLY A 37 20.11 -23.28 -15.57
CA GLY A 37 19.08 -22.33 -15.11
C GLY A 37 18.60 -22.57 -13.68
N ILE A 38 19.33 -23.35 -12.88
CA ILE A 38 19.05 -23.61 -11.46
C ILE A 38 19.49 -22.40 -10.60
N THR A 39 20.26 -21.46 -11.17
CA THR A 39 20.46 -20.14 -10.57
C THR A 39 19.12 -19.44 -10.31
N ARG A 40 18.85 -19.15 -9.03
CA ARG A 40 17.77 -18.25 -8.59
C ARG A 40 17.75 -16.88 -9.31
N ARG A 41 18.83 -16.50 -10.00
CA ARG A 41 18.97 -15.26 -10.78
C ARG A 41 17.80 -15.00 -11.74
N SER A 42 17.20 -16.03 -12.35
CA SER A 42 16.03 -15.84 -13.24
C SER A 42 14.79 -15.28 -12.51
N ARG A 43 14.63 -15.50 -11.20
CA ARG A 43 13.56 -14.89 -10.39
C ARG A 43 14.02 -13.71 -9.53
N SER A 44 15.31 -13.55 -9.25
CA SER A 44 15.80 -12.36 -8.52
C SER A 44 15.98 -11.12 -9.42
N LEU A 45 16.02 -11.32 -10.75
CA LEU A 45 15.85 -10.29 -11.77
C LEU A 45 14.39 -10.15 -12.24
N ALA A 46 13.43 -10.86 -11.61
CA ALA A 46 12.03 -10.51 -11.79
C ALA A 46 11.88 -9.04 -11.34
N GLU A 47 11.41 -8.20 -12.26
CA GLU A 47 11.50 -6.76 -12.14
C GLU A 47 10.96 -6.30 -10.78
N LYS A 48 11.81 -5.66 -9.98
CA LYS A 48 11.41 -5.17 -8.66
C LYS A 48 10.44 -4.01 -8.91
N SER A 49 9.15 -4.23 -8.65
CA SER A 49 8.18 -3.14 -8.59
C SER A 49 8.48 -2.19 -7.44
N TYR A 50 8.42 -0.90 -7.71
CA TYR A 50 8.41 0.21 -6.76
C TYR A 50 7.03 0.86 -6.84
N VAL A 51 6.57 1.52 -5.76
CA VAL A 51 5.27 2.22 -5.75
C VAL A 51 5.51 3.53 -5.02
N ASP A 52 5.50 4.63 -5.77
CA ASP A 52 5.62 5.96 -5.20
C ASP A 52 4.26 6.49 -4.75
N ILE A 53 4.29 7.70 -4.21
CA ILE A 53 3.16 8.42 -3.64
C ILE A 53 2.06 8.67 -4.67
N GLU A 54 2.39 8.82 -5.95
CA GLU A 54 1.41 9.06 -7.01
C GLU A 54 0.75 7.77 -7.52
N GLU A 55 1.45 6.64 -7.70
CA GLU A 55 0.75 5.36 -7.91
C GLU A 55 -0.12 5.01 -6.71
N LEU A 56 0.35 5.30 -5.49
CA LEU A 56 -0.41 5.02 -4.28
C LEU A 56 -1.68 5.89 -4.18
N ARG A 57 -1.60 7.17 -4.57
CA ARG A 57 -2.76 8.07 -4.71
C ARG A 57 -3.76 7.53 -5.74
N GLN A 58 -3.29 7.18 -6.94
CA GLN A 58 -4.13 6.64 -8.00
C GLN A 58 -4.78 5.29 -7.63
N MET A 59 -4.04 4.40 -6.95
CA MET A 59 -4.60 3.13 -6.43
C MET A 59 -5.70 3.37 -5.40
N ILE A 60 -5.51 4.34 -4.49
CA ILE A 60 -6.50 4.71 -3.48
C ILE A 60 -7.77 5.28 -4.16
N ASP A 61 -7.61 6.22 -5.08
CA ASP A 61 -8.74 6.87 -5.75
C ASP A 61 -9.56 5.88 -6.59
N GLU A 62 -8.88 5.02 -7.37
CA GLU A 62 -9.53 4.00 -8.21
C GLU A 62 -10.22 2.91 -7.37
N ASP A 63 -9.62 2.49 -6.25
CA ASP A 63 -10.23 1.53 -5.32
C ASP A 63 -11.46 2.14 -4.62
N MET A 64 -11.35 3.38 -4.12
CA MET A 64 -12.48 4.10 -3.53
C MET A 64 -13.64 4.36 -4.49
N CYS A 65 -13.37 4.47 -5.80
CA CYS A 65 -14.43 4.58 -6.81
C CYS A 65 -15.13 3.25 -7.12
N LYS A 66 -14.49 2.11 -6.84
CA LYS A 66 -14.94 0.77 -7.25
C LYS A 66 -15.27 -0.18 -6.11
N THR A 67 -14.96 0.17 -4.86
CA THR A 67 -15.19 -0.72 -3.72
C THR A 67 -16.65 -0.68 -3.24
N ALA A 68 -17.23 -1.86 -3.04
CA ALA A 68 -18.49 -2.02 -2.34
C ALA A 68 -18.32 -2.18 -0.81
N ALA A 69 -17.07 -2.28 -0.32
CA ALA A 69 -16.74 -2.64 1.06
C ALA A 69 -15.74 -1.65 1.67
N ILE A 70 -16.16 -0.38 1.82
CA ILE A 70 -15.33 0.72 2.30
C ILE A 70 -14.58 0.36 3.61
N ASP A 71 -15.23 -0.29 4.58
CA ASP A 71 -14.62 -0.74 5.85
C ASP A 71 -13.37 -1.62 5.68
N LEU A 72 -13.35 -2.45 4.64
CA LEU A 72 -12.26 -3.37 4.31
C LEU A 72 -11.19 -2.66 3.49
N THR A 73 -11.61 -1.86 2.51
CA THR A 73 -10.71 -1.06 1.67
C THR A 73 -9.93 -0.02 2.49
N GLU A 74 -10.58 0.71 3.39
CA GLU A 74 -9.96 1.76 4.20
C GLU A 74 -8.85 1.25 5.12
N GLN A 75 -9.01 0.07 5.72
CA GLN A 75 -7.96 -0.53 6.53
C GLN A 75 -6.79 -1.06 5.68
N HIS A 76 -7.02 -1.45 4.42
CA HIS A 76 -5.93 -1.75 3.47
C HIS A 76 -5.18 -0.47 3.07
N HIS A 77 -5.90 0.62 2.75
CA HIS A 77 -5.31 1.93 2.47
C HIS A 77 -4.48 2.45 3.65
N LEU A 78 -5.02 2.39 4.87
CA LEU A 78 -4.28 2.71 6.10
C LEU A 78 -3.01 1.88 6.22
N ALA A 79 -3.09 0.56 5.99
CA ALA A 79 -1.93 -0.31 6.07
C ALA A 79 -0.85 0.04 5.02
N TRP A 80 -1.24 0.37 3.79
CA TRP A 80 -0.31 0.82 2.74
C TRP A 80 0.41 2.10 3.15
N LEU A 81 -0.32 3.09 3.68
CA LEU A 81 0.23 4.36 4.13
C LEU A 81 1.12 4.22 5.37
N LEU A 82 0.79 3.33 6.31
CA LEU A 82 1.70 2.94 7.40
C LEU A 82 2.97 2.26 6.87
N GLY A 83 2.83 1.42 5.84
CA GLY A 83 3.93 0.84 5.07
C GLY A 83 4.84 1.91 4.45
N ARG A 84 4.25 2.97 3.88
CA ARG A 84 4.95 4.14 3.32
C ARG A 84 5.65 4.93 4.42
N HIS A 85 4.97 5.37 5.48
CA HIS A 85 5.55 6.27 6.48
C HIS A 85 6.68 5.67 7.33
N ALA A 86 6.75 4.35 7.49
CA ALA A 86 7.72 3.69 8.36
C ALA A 86 8.38 2.44 7.76
N ALA A 87 8.35 2.31 6.42
CA ALA A 87 8.93 1.20 5.67
C ALA A 87 8.51 -0.20 6.20
N LEU A 88 7.29 -0.35 6.71
CA LEU A 88 6.88 -1.53 7.50
C LEU A 88 6.80 -2.83 6.67
N ARG A 89 6.85 -3.98 7.34
CA ARG A 89 6.51 -5.28 6.74
C ARG A 89 5.01 -5.53 6.88
N PRO A 90 4.36 -6.29 5.99
CA PRO A 90 2.96 -6.67 6.20
C PRO A 90 2.78 -7.49 7.49
N GLY A 91 3.79 -8.29 7.88
CA GLY A 91 3.81 -9.02 9.16
C GLY A 91 3.99 -8.15 10.41
N SER A 92 4.37 -6.87 10.26
CA SER A 92 4.41 -5.90 11.36
C SER A 92 3.05 -5.29 11.68
N LEU A 93 2.07 -5.49 10.80
CA LEU A 93 0.74 -4.89 10.86
C LEU A 93 -0.34 -5.96 11.06
N GLY A 94 -0.28 -7.06 10.29
CA GLY A 94 -1.21 -8.18 10.36
C GLY A 94 -0.58 -9.48 10.84
N LYS A 95 -1.42 -10.46 11.19
CA LYS A 95 -1.00 -11.78 11.70
C LYS A 95 -0.12 -12.52 10.68
N PRO A 96 1.03 -13.10 11.08
CA PRO A 96 1.85 -13.92 10.18
C PRO A 96 1.11 -15.19 9.76
N ALA A 97 1.39 -15.69 8.55
CA ALA A 97 0.87 -16.97 8.08
C ALA A 97 1.57 -18.15 8.80
N GLY A 98 0.84 -19.21 9.11
CA GLY A 98 1.40 -20.49 9.60
C GLY A 98 2.04 -20.50 10.99
N ILE A 99 2.19 -19.35 11.65
CA ILE A 99 2.74 -19.26 13.01
C ILE A 99 1.60 -19.35 14.02
N ALA A 100 1.58 -20.42 14.82
CA ALA A 100 0.82 -20.46 16.06
C ALA A 100 1.36 -19.38 16.99
N PHE A 101 0.49 -18.62 17.65
CA PHE A 101 0.94 -17.60 18.60
C PHE A 101 1.78 -18.25 19.68
N ASP A 102 2.99 -17.71 19.88
CA ASP A 102 3.86 -18.07 20.99
C ASP A 102 3.19 -17.58 22.29
N PRO A 103 2.78 -18.48 23.20
CA PRO A 103 2.08 -18.08 24.42
C PRO A 103 2.97 -17.32 25.41
N ASP A 104 4.29 -17.37 25.25
CA ASP A 104 5.25 -16.62 26.06
C ASP A 104 5.60 -15.24 25.43
N ALA A 105 5.18 -14.97 24.19
CA ALA A 105 5.34 -13.67 23.56
C ALA A 105 4.21 -12.72 23.97
N ASP A 106 4.55 -11.43 24.11
CA ASP A 106 3.59 -10.32 24.30
C ASP A 106 2.41 -10.48 23.32
N GLU A 107 1.18 -10.56 23.86
CA GLU A 107 0.04 -11.31 23.27
C GLU A 107 -0.40 -10.86 21.86
N HIS A 108 0.10 -9.73 21.38
CA HIS A 108 -0.26 -9.08 20.14
C HIS A 108 0.96 -8.84 19.24
N GLN A 109 1.28 -9.81 18.38
CA GLN A 109 2.30 -9.69 17.34
C GLN A 109 1.81 -8.93 16.08
N TYR A 110 0.84 -8.03 16.24
CA TYR A 110 0.13 -7.31 15.19
C TYR A 110 -0.38 -5.97 15.75
N LEU A 111 -0.85 -5.06 14.88
CA LEU A 111 -1.25 -3.72 15.30
C LEU A 111 -2.59 -3.73 16.05
N ILE A 112 -2.60 -3.28 17.30
CA ILE A 112 -3.79 -3.12 18.15
C ILE A 112 -4.03 -1.65 18.53
N TRP A 113 -5.25 -1.33 18.96
CA TRP A 113 -5.63 0.05 19.29
C TRP A 113 -4.88 0.65 20.50
N ARG A 114 -4.42 -0.19 21.44
CA ARG A 114 -3.56 0.21 22.58
C ARG A 114 -2.26 0.88 22.13
N ASP A 115 -1.80 0.56 20.92
CA ASP A 115 -0.54 1.05 20.36
C ASP A 115 -0.70 2.35 19.54
N ILE A 116 -1.93 2.87 19.48
CA ILE A 116 -2.30 4.09 18.76
C ILE A 116 -2.67 5.19 19.76
N ALA A 117 -1.96 6.32 19.72
CA ALA A 117 -2.37 7.53 20.43
C ALA A 117 -2.62 8.65 19.43
N ILE A 118 -3.84 9.18 19.42
CA ILE A 118 -4.29 10.23 18.50
C ILE A 118 -4.39 11.54 19.27
N THR A 119 -3.72 12.59 18.81
CA THR A 119 -3.70 13.91 19.43
C THR A 119 -4.03 14.99 18.40
N ARG A 120 -4.58 16.13 18.84
CA ARG A 120 -4.80 17.28 17.96
C ARG A 120 -3.46 17.91 17.59
N GLY A 121 -3.30 18.20 16.30
CA GLY A 121 -2.14 18.87 15.74
C GLY A 121 -2.17 20.38 16.00
N ARG A 122 -1.21 21.10 15.40
CA ARG A 122 -1.11 22.57 15.52
C ARG A 122 -2.05 23.35 14.60
N VAL A 123 -2.54 22.70 13.56
CA VAL A 123 -3.44 23.30 12.55
C VAL A 123 -4.87 22.86 12.88
N PRO A 124 -5.88 23.74 12.76
CA PRO A 124 -7.29 23.35 12.87
C PRO A 124 -7.63 22.16 11.97
N ALA A 125 -8.42 21.20 12.47
CA ALA A 125 -8.68 19.90 11.84
C ALA A 125 -7.45 19.00 11.60
N GLY A 126 -6.24 19.42 11.94
CA GLY A 126 -5.04 18.58 11.89
C GLY A 126 -4.92 17.69 13.13
N PHE A 127 -4.44 16.46 12.93
CA PHE A 127 -4.16 15.47 13.96
C PHE A 127 -2.77 14.85 13.80
N ASP A 128 -2.16 14.52 14.93
CA ASP A 128 -0.89 13.79 15.02
C ASP A 128 -1.17 12.41 15.65
N VAL A 129 -0.77 11.33 14.98
CA VAL A 129 -0.90 9.95 15.47
C VAL A 129 0.46 9.38 15.80
N LYS A 130 0.63 8.95 17.05
CA LYS A 130 1.77 8.16 17.50
C LYS A 130 1.43 6.68 17.38
N VAL A 131 2.30 5.94 16.68
CA VAL A 131 2.15 4.50 16.43
C VAL A 131 3.30 3.76 17.10
N LEU A 132 2.98 2.69 17.84
CA LEU A 132 3.93 1.68 18.30
C LEU A 132 3.74 0.41 17.45
N ILE A 133 4.79 0.02 16.74
CA ILE A 133 4.90 -1.29 16.10
C ILE A 133 5.66 -2.20 17.05
N ARG A 134 4.97 -3.19 17.64
CA ARG A 134 5.57 -4.18 18.55
C ARG A 134 6.58 -5.11 17.86
N ASN A 135 6.45 -5.29 16.54
CA ASN A 135 7.33 -6.17 15.79
C ASN A 135 7.68 -5.63 14.39
N SER A 136 8.89 -5.11 14.21
CA SER A 136 9.32 -4.51 12.94
C SER A 136 9.98 -5.48 11.94
N LYS A 137 10.40 -6.68 12.37
CA LYS A 137 11.26 -7.58 11.57
C LYS A 137 10.79 -9.04 11.50
N THR A 138 10.51 -9.68 12.63
CA THR A 138 10.27 -11.14 12.73
C THR A 138 9.30 -11.47 13.85
N ASN A 139 8.18 -12.11 13.52
CA ASN A 139 7.15 -12.55 14.49
C ASN A 139 7.56 -13.80 15.31
N LYS A 140 8.86 -13.95 15.53
CA LYS A 140 9.49 -14.89 16.45
C LYS A 140 10.36 -14.04 17.36
N ALA A 141 10.18 -14.18 18.67
CA ALA A 141 11.08 -13.56 19.62
C ALA A 141 12.52 -13.98 19.32
N ASP A 142 13.44 -13.03 19.38
CA ASP A 142 14.86 -13.32 19.31
C ASP A 142 15.22 -14.31 20.44
N PRO A 143 15.85 -15.46 20.16
CA PRO A 143 16.10 -16.47 21.18
C PRO A 143 17.06 -16.01 22.28
N GLU A 144 17.89 -14.99 22.02
CA GLU A 144 18.86 -14.44 22.97
C GLU A 144 18.24 -13.32 23.81
N THR A 145 17.57 -12.35 23.16
CA THR A 145 17.00 -11.18 23.88
C THR A 145 15.57 -11.37 24.36
N ARG A 146 14.86 -12.38 23.86
CA ARG A 146 13.41 -12.64 24.04
C ARG A 146 12.50 -11.45 23.72
N THR A 147 13.01 -10.45 23.02
CA THR A 147 12.27 -9.21 22.74
C THR A 147 12.33 -8.87 21.25
N ASN A 148 11.20 -8.49 20.69
CA ASN A 148 11.12 -8.05 19.30
C ASN A 148 11.61 -6.60 19.20
N LYS A 149 12.27 -6.25 18.08
CA LYS A 149 12.56 -4.84 17.77
C LYS A 149 11.23 -4.09 17.61
N THR A 150 11.01 -3.10 18.50
CA THR A 150 9.84 -2.21 18.43
C THR A 150 10.20 -0.93 17.68
N LEU A 151 9.30 -0.43 16.84
CA LEU A 151 9.45 0.89 16.20
C LEU A 151 8.37 1.84 16.74
N LYS A 152 8.74 3.07 17.10
CA LYS A 152 7.82 4.13 17.54
C LYS A 152 7.99 5.34 16.64
N PHE A 153 6.92 5.79 16.01
CA PHE A 153 6.94 6.96 15.13
C PHE A 153 5.68 7.81 15.32
N VAL A 154 5.70 9.03 14.78
CA VAL A 154 4.58 9.96 14.77
C VAL A 154 4.30 10.37 13.32
N VAL A 155 3.06 10.18 12.87
CA VAL A 155 2.58 10.68 11.58
C VAL A 155 1.69 11.89 11.84
N LYS A 156 1.93 12.98 11.12
CA LYS A 156 1.16 14.22 11.22
C LYS A 156 0.20 14.34 10.05
N SER A 157 -0.85 15.13 10.22
CA SER A 157 -1.74 15.45 9.10
C SER A 157 -0.98 16.24 8.02
N PRO A 158 -1.24 15.96 6.73
CA PRO A 158 -0.59 16.65 5.62
C PRO A 158 -0.95 18.14 5.66
N GLN A 159 -0.01 19.00 5.28
CA GLN A 159 -0.23 20.44 5.25
C GLN A 159 -0.90 20.91 3.94
N GLN A 160 -0.80 20.09 2.88
CA GLN A 160 -1.45 20.34 1.59
C GLN A 160 -2.77 19.57 1.51
N GLN A 161 -3.80 20.21 0.95
CA GLN A 161 -5.14 19.61 0.81
C GLN A 161 -5.14 18.44 -0.17
N SER A 162 -4.32 18.51 -1.22
CA SER A 162 -4.12 17.45 -2.22
C SER A 162 -3.82 16.09 -1.58
N ASP A 163 -3.12 16.08 -0.45
CA ASP A 163 -2.58 14.87 0.17
C ASP A 163 -3.51 14.31 1.26
N LEU A 164 -4.71 14.87 1.43
CA LEU A 164 -5.68 14.40 2.43
C LEU A 164 -6.07 12.93 2.21
N ALA A 165 -6.16 12.46 0.96
CA ALA A 165 -6.36 11.06 0.62
C ALA A 165 -5.25 10.14 1.18
N LEU A 166 -4.05 10.67 1.45
CA LEU A 166 -2.89 9.94 1.98
C LEU A 166 -2.75 10.11 3.52
N SER A 167 -3.69 10.79 4.18
CA SER A 167 -3.58 11.12 5.61
C SER A 167 -3.88 9.93 6.53
N VAL A 168 -2.83 9.32 7.08
CA VAL A 168 -2.93 8.30 8.15
C VAL A 168 -3.76 8.78 9.35
N PRO A 169 -3.57 9.99 9.91
CA PRO A 169 -4.39 10.47 11.04
C PRO A 169 -5.90 10.49 10.78
N HIS A 170 -6.32 11.04 9.62
CA HIS A 170 -7.74 11.11 9.28
C HIS A 170 -8.33 9.72 9.03
N ARG A 171 -7.57 8.80 8.41
CA ARG A 171 -8.00 7.42 8.19
C ARG A 171 -8.17 6.63 9.49
N PHE A 172 -7.27 6.79 10.47
CA PHE A 172 -7.46 6.23 11.81
C PHE A 172 -8.75 6.75 12.46
N LEU A 173 -9.02 8.06 12.39
CA LEU A 173 -10.23 8.67 12.94
C LEU A 173 -11.51 8.17 12.25
N VAL A 174 -11.52 8.09 10.92
CA VAL A 174 -12.63 7.55 10.12
C VAL A 174 -12.92 6.10 10.52
N ILE A 175 -11.90 5.23 10.55
CA ILE A 175 -12.06 3.82 10.94
C ILE A 175 -12.58 3.71 12.38
N ALA A 176 -12.07 4.54 13.30
CA ALA A 176 -12.52 4.55 14.69
C ALA A 176 -13.95 5.08 14.85
N LEU A 177 -14.34 6.15 14.15
CA LEU A 177 -15.73 6.67 14.14
C LEU A 177 -16.70 5.63 13.57
N ARG A 178 -16.38 5.04 12.41
CA ARG A 178 -17.21 4.04 11.71
C ARG A 178 -17.47 2.80 12.56
N ARG A 179 -16.47 2.38 13.35
CA ARG A 179 -16.57 1.25 14.29
C ARG A 179 -17.04 1.67 15.70
N GLN A 180 -17.46 2.92 15.90
CA GLN A 180 -17.91 3.49 17.18
C GLN A 180 -16.89 3.31 18.32
N MET A 181 -15.61 3.44 18.01
CA MET A 181 -14.46 3.15 18.87
C MET A 181 -13.98 4.35 19.72
N LEU A 182 -14.41 5.56 19.38
CA LEU A 182 -14.04 6.75 20.15
C LEU A 182 -14.90 6.88 21.42
N ALA A 183 -14.30 7.30 22.52
CA ALA A 183 -14.96 7.41 23.82
C ALA A 183 -15.77 8.71 23.96
N ASP A 184 -15.33 9.78 23.32
CA ASP A 184 -15.84 11.16 23.50
C ASP A 184 -16.54 11.73 22.27
N TYR A 185 -16.56 11.00 21.15
CA TYR A 185 -16.97 11.51 19.84
C TYR A 185 -17.79 10.46 19.09
N THR A 186 -18.89 10.90 18.46
CA THR A 186 -19.78 10.02 17.68
C THR A 186 -19.81 10.36 16.20
N THR A 187 -19.60 11.62 15.84
CA THR A 187 -19.61 12.14 14.48
C THR A 187 -18.27 12.76 14.09
N ILE A 188 -18.07 12.99 12.79
CA ILE A 188 -16.95 13.80 12.29
C ILE A 188 -17.00 15.19 12.91
N ASP A 189 -18.18 15.80 12.97
CA ASP A 189 -18.34 17.19 13.39
C ASP A 189 -18.02 17.36 14.88
N ASP A 190 -18.37 16.38 15.74
CA ASP A 190 -17.91 16.33 17.14
C ASP A 190 -16.38 16.22 17.18
N SER A 191 -15.79 15.35 16.36
CA SER A 191 -14.35 15.08 16.35
C SER A 191 -13.54 16.29 15.85
N LEU A 192 -14.06 17.09 14.92
CA LEU A 192 -13.40 18.29 14.40
C LEU A 192 -13.59 19.49 15.32
N SER A 193 -14.79 19.70 15.87
CA SER A 193 -15.12 20.83 16.76
C SER A 193 -14.69 20.64 18.22
N GLY A 194 -14.39 19.40 18.63
CA GLY A 194 -14.02 19.07 20.00
C GLY A 194 -12.73 19.74 20.50
N ASN A 195 -12.65 19.97 21.82
CA ASN A 195 -11.52 20.65 22.46
C ASN A 195 -10.56 19.73 23.24
N LEU A 196 -10.77 18.41 23.24
CA LEU A 196 -9.85 17.48 23.91
C LEU A 196 -8.55 17.35 23.11
N ALA A 197 -7.42 17.53 23.78
CA ALA A 197 -6.09 17.43 23.14
C ALA A 197 -5.75 16.01 22.68
N GLU A 198 -6.29 14.99 23.36
CA GLU A 198 -6.16 13.57 23.05
C GLU A 198 -7.54 13.03 22.63
N ILE A 199 -7.59 12.30 21.51
CA ILE A 199 -8.79 11.63 21.03
C ILE A 199 -8.80 10.22 21.60
N ARG A 200 -9.60 10.00 22.64
CA ARG A 200 -9.56 8.75 23.43
C ARG A 200 -10.32 7.63 22.73
N ILE A 201 -9.67 6.47 22.65
CA ILE A 201 -10.28 5.20 22.24
C ILE A 201 -10.94 4.55 23.47
N LYS A 202 -12.09 3.89 23.30
CA LYS A 202 -12.78 3.18 24.39
C LYS A 202 -11.88 2.09 25.00
N ARG A 203 -12.01 1.85 26.32
CA ARG A 203 -11.07 0.97 27.06
C ARG A 203 -11.22 -0.52 26.75
N ASP A 204 -12.42 -0.96 26.46
CA ASP A 204 -12.83 -2.33 26.17
C ASP A 204 -12.36 -2.85 24.80
N ILE A 205 -11.88 -1.96 23.93
CA ILE A 205 -11.44 -2.29 22.58
C ILE A 205 -9.94 -2.06 22.34
N LEU A 206 -9.17 -1.61 23.35
CA LEU A 206 -7.74 -1.32 23.19
C LEU A 206 -6.94 -2.53 22.70
N ASP A 207 -7.36 -3.74 23.09
CA ASP A 207 -6.68 -4.99 22.73
C ASP A 207 -7.23 -5.62 21.45
N GLN A 208 -8.19 -4.96 20.79
CA GLN A 208 -8.67 -5.38 19.49
C GLN A 208 -7.66 -4.99 18.40
N PRO A 209 -7.49 -5.84 17.36
CA PRO A 209 -6.72 -5.48 16.16
C PRO A 209 -7.29 -4.24 15.47
N VAL A 210 -6.39 -3.38 14.99
CA VAL A 210 -6.73 -2.27 14.08
C VAL A 210 -7.20 -2.82 12.73
N LEU A 211 -6.49 -3.83 12.22
CA LEU A 211 -6.72 -4.43 10.91
C LEU A 211 -7.47 -5.75 11.07
N LEU A 212 -8.73 -5.79 10.63
CA LEU A 212 -9.61 -6.94 10.72
C LEU A 212 -9.59 -7.76 9.42
N ALA A 213 -9.79 -9.07 9.50
CA ALA A 213 -9.95 -9.90 8.32
C ALA A 213 -11.19 -9.48 7.51
N GLY A 214 -11.14 -9.67 6.20
CA GLY A 214 -12.34 -9.56 5.37
C GLY A 214 -13.27 -10.76 5.57
N THR A 215 -14.57 -10.54 5.47
CA THR A 215 -15.56 -11.63 5.33
C THR A 215 -15.29 -12.44 4.06
N PRO A 216 -15.74 -13.71 3.97
CA PRO A 216 -15.69 -14.48 2.73
C PRO A 216 -16.28 -13.69 1.54
N GLY A 217 -15.51 -13.60 0.46
CA GLY A 217 -15.88 -12.78 -0.72
C GLY A 217 -15.57 -11.29 -0.60
N GLY A 218 -14.99 -10.81 0.50
CA GLY A 218 -14.48 -9.43 0.63
C GLY A 218 -15.56 -8.35 0.73
N ARG A 219 -16.77 -8.68 1.18
CA ARG A 219 -17.92 -7.76 1.23
C ARG A 219 -18.03 -6.92 2.51
N GLY A 220 -17.04 -7.01 3.38
CA GLY A 220 -17.03 -6.35 4.69
C GLY A 220 -15.95 -6.93 5.60
N ILE A 221 -15.92 -6.47 6.84
CA ILE A 221 -14.95 -6.91 7.88
C ILE A 221 -15.54 -8.01 8.79
N GLN A 222 -14.69 -8.91 9.26
CA GLN A 222 -15.03 -9.94 10.24
C GLN A 222 -14.63 -9.47 11.65
N PRO A 223 -15.59 -9.19 12.56
CA PRO A 223 -15.28 -8.69 13.89
C PRO A 223 -14.36 -9.62 14.70
N GLY A 224 -13.41 -9.06 15.44
CA GLY A 224 -12.48 -9.79 16.31
C GLY A 224 -11.40 -10.63 15.61
N VAL A 225 -11.50 -10.88 14.30
CA VAL A 225 -10.51 -11.67 13.56
C VAL A 225 -9.43 -10.76 12.98
N VAL A 226 -8.18 -10.99 13.36
CA VAL A 226 -7.01 -10.21 12.88
C VAL A 226 -6.77 -10.47 11.39
N MET A 227 -6.50 -9.41 10.61
CA MET A 227 -6.09 -9.54 9.21
C MET A 227 -4.75 -10.26 9.09
N GLY A 228 -4.64 -11.22 8.16
CA GLY A 228 -3.36 -11.87 7.83
C GLY A 228 -2.43 -10.99 6.99
N ALA A 229 -1.13 -11.07 7.24
CA ALA A 229 -0.08 -10.38 6.47
C ALA A 229 -0.08 -10.76 4.98
N GLY A 230 -0.50 -11.99 4.64
CA GLY A 230 -0.73 -12.42 3.27
C GLY A 230 -1.82 -11.59 2.59
N ALA A 231 -2.97 -11.38 3.25
CA ALA A 231 -4.09 -10.60 2.71
C ALA A 231 -3.72 -9.13 2.44
N LEU A 232 -2.88 -8.52 3.29
CA LEU A 232 -2.33 -7.18 3.04
C LEU A 232 -1.54 -7.09 1.73
N THR A 233 -0.80 -8.15 1.40
CA THR A 233 0.04 -8.23 0.19
C THR A 233 -0.79 -8.63 -1.04
N GLU A 234 -1.77 -9.50 -0.87
CA GLU A 234 -2.65 -9.95 -1.94
C GLU A 234 -3.61 -8.84 -2.39
N TYR A 235 -4.13 -8.05 -1.46
CA TYR A 235 -5.08 -6.98 -1.78
C TYR A 235 -4.46 -5.92 -2.72
N ILE A 236 -3.23 -5.44 -2.42
CA ILE A 236 -2.52 -4.51 -3.31
C ILE A 236 -2.11 -5.15 -4.65
N SER A 237 -1.75 -6.44 -4.65
CA SER A 237 -1.46 -7.19 -5.88
C SER A 237 -2.69 -7.25 -6.80
N ARG A 238 -3.87 -7.52 -6.23
CA ARG A 238 -5.16 -7.52 -6.96
C ARG A 238 -5.51 -6.13 -7.50
N ARG A 239 -5.40 -5.07 -6.69
CA ARG A 239 -5.68 -3.68 -7.15
C ARG A 239 -4.70 -3.23 -8.23
N GLY A 240 -3.41 -3.48 -8.05
CA GLY A 240 -2.41 -3.17 -9.07
C GLY A 240 -2.63 -3.93 -10.38
N THR A 241 -3.07 -5.18 -10.32
CA THR A 241 -3.47 -5.96 -11.50
C THR A 241 -4.70 -5.37 -12.18
N GLN A 242 -5.71 -4.92 -11.42
CA GLN A 242 -6.92 -4.29 -11.95
C GLN A 242 -6.66 -2.94 -12.63
N MET A 243 -5.63 -2.21 -12.19
CA MET A 243 -5.15 -0.98 -12.84
C MET A 243 -4.27 -1.23 -14.06
N GLY A 244 -3.98 -2.49 -14.40
CA GLY A 244 -3.22 -2.84 -15.60
C GLY A 244 -1.70 -2.75 -15.46
N PHE A 245 -1.15 -2.59 -14.25
CA PHE A 245 0.30 -2.61 -14.05
C PHE A 245 0.90 -3.93 -14.58
N LYS A 246 1.99 -3.84 -15.36
CA LYS A 246 2.65 -5.02 -15.93
C LYS A 246 3.23 -5.92 -14.86
N THR A 247 3.96 -5.32 -13.92
CA THR A 247 4.72 -5.99 -12.86
C THR A 247 3.87 -6.17 -11.61
N ASN A 248 3.97 -7.34 -10.97
CA ASN A 248 3.16 -7.66 -9.79
C ASN A 248 3.52 -6.77 -8.60
N ILE A 249 2.59 -5.91 -8.18
CA ILE A 249 2.76 -5.08 -7.00
C ILE A 249 2.52 -5.90 -5.72
N THR A 250 3.32 -5.63 -4.69
CA THR A 250 3.23 -6.25 -3.38
C THR A 250 3.39 -5.18 -2.31
N PHE A 251 3.10 -5.50 -1.05
CA PHE A 251 3.41 -4.60 0.08
C PHE A 251 4.91 -4.24 0.14
N TYR A 252 5.78 -5.14 -0.34
CA TYR A 252 7.21 -4.89 -0.46
C TYR A 252 7.58 -3.88 -1.55
N SER A 253 6.71 -3.59 -2.52
CA SER A 253 6.94 -2.53 -3.51
C SER A 253 6.94 -1.14 -2.86
N ILE A 254 5.95 -0.90 -1.96
CA ILE A 254 5.89 0.33 -1.14
C ILE A 254 7.12 0.40 -0.24
N ARG A 255 7.44 -0.69 0.49
CA ARG A 255 8.62 -0.73 1.36
C ARG A 255 9.89 -0.41 0.57
N ARG A 256 10.08 -0.98 -0.62
CA ARG A 256 11.24 -0.70 -1.51
C ARG A 256 11.35 0.77 -1.87
N GLN A 257 10.28 1.38 -2.36
CA GLN A 257 10.31 2.79 -2.76
C GLN A 257 10.72 3.71 -1.61
N VAL A 258 10.05 3.62 -0.44
CA VAL A 258 10.43 4.48 0.69
C VAL A 258 11.79 4.15 1.29
N SER A 259 12.29 2.92 1.16
CA SER A 259 13.65 2.59 1.60
C SER A 259 14.72 3.31 0.78
N THR A 260 14.50 3.46 -0.53
CA THR A 260 15.36 4.23 -1.43
C THR A 260 15.33 5.71 -1.04
N GLU A 261 14.15 6.29 -0.84
CA GLU A 261 14.00 7.69 -0.40
C GLU A 261 14.63 7.96 0.97
N PHE A 262 14.46 7.06 1.94
CA PHE A 262 15.10 7.19 3.24
C PHE A 262 16.63 7.13 3.12
N ASP A 263 17.21 6.25 2.29
CA ASP A 263 18.66 6.22 2.03
C ASP A 263 19.16 7.55 1.44
N GLN A 264 18.39 8.15 0.52
CA GLN A 264 18.74 9.41 -0.16
C GLN A 264 18.60 10.66 0.74
N VAL A 265 17.47 10.78 1.46
CA VAL A 265 17.10 11.98 2.23
C VAL A 265 17.70 11.95 3.63
N LEU A 266 17.69 10.78 4.30
CA LEU A 266 18.11 10.62 5.69
C LEU A 266 19.50 10.00 5.84
N GLY A 267 20.02 9.37 4.78
CA GLY A 267 21.25 8.58 4.81
C GLY A 267 21.02 7.15 5.28
N SER A 268 21.92 6.26 4.85
CA SER A 268 21.79 4.81 4.98
C SER A 268 21.63 4.32 6.42
N ASP A 269 22.31 4.94 7.39
CA ASP A 269 22.31 4.46 8.77
C ASP A 269 20.95 4.70 9.44
N LEU A 270 20.36 5.88 9.25
CA LEU A 270 19.01 6.19 9.75
C LEU A 270 17.93 5.43 8.97
N ALA A 271 18.12 5.21 7.66
CA ALA A 271 17.26 4.33 6.87
C ALA A 271 17.28 2.88 7.41
N ARG A 272 18.47 2.32 7.72
CA ARG A 272 18.60 0.99 8.35
C ARG A 272 17.92 0.97 9.73
N GLU A 273 18.08 2.00 10.55
CA GLU A 273 17.43 2.11 11.86
C GLU A 273 15.90 2.06 11.75
N ILE A 274 15.31 2.92 10.90
CA ILE A 274 13.85 2.96 10.66
C ILE A 274 13.35 1.59 10.17
N MET A 275 14.05 0.97 9.22
CA MET A 275 13.72 -0.36 8.71
C MET A 275 13.98 -1.51 9.69
N SER A 276 14.53 -1.21 10.87
CA SER A 276 15.01 -2.15 11.90
C SER A 276 16.00 -3.19 11.37
N HIS A 277 16.77 -2.81 10.36
CA HIS A 277 17.97 -3.52 9.96
C HIS A 277 19.07 -3.31 11.02
N ASP A 278 20.09 -4.16 10.97
CA ASP A 278 21.25 -4.04 11.85
C ASP A 278 22.22 -3.02 11.21
N PRO A 279 22.96 -2.21 11.99
CA PRO A 279 23.70 -1.07 11.42
C PRO A 279 24.72 -1.49 10.36
N ASP A 280 25.40 -2.63 10.57
CA ASP A 280 26.38 -3.21 9.66
C ASP A 280 25.75 -4.07 8.53
N SER A 281 24.41 -4.12 8.43
CA SER A 281 23.70 -4.98 7.48
C SER A 281 23.60 -4.36 6.08
N ARG A 282 24.17 -5.03 5.08
CA ARG A 282 24.05 -4.65 3.66
C ARG A 282 22.70 -4.99 3.02
N VAL A 283 21.72 -5.43 3.82
CA VAL A 283 20.38 -5.81 3.33
C VAL A 283 19.62 -4.63 2.73
N LEU A 284 19.84 -3.40 3.21
CA LEU A 284 19.27 -2.19 2.61
C LEU A 284 19.77 -2.02 1.16
N GLU A 285 21.10 -2.03 1.00
CA GLU A 285 21.80 -1.89 -0.26
C GLU A 285 21.48 -3.00 -1.27
N ALA A 286 21.52 -4.27 -0.84
CA ALA A 286 21.35 -5.41 -1.75
C ALA A 286 19.90 -5.56 -2.25
N PHE A 287 18.91 -5.28 -1.41
CA PHE A 287 17.51 -5.63 -1.70
C PHE A 287 16.61 -4.43 -2.04
N TYR A 288 16.90 -3.24 -1.53
CA TYR A 288 15.97 -2.11 -1.60
C TYR A 288 16.51 -0.94 -2.45
N VAL A 289 17.72 -0.44 -2.16
CA VAL A 289 18.23 0.81 -2.76
C VAL A 289 18.81 0.58 -4.16
N VAL A 290 18.49 1.46 -5.11
CA VAL A 290 19.04 1.44 -6.48
C VAL A 290 20.01 2.61 -6.71
N ARG A 291 21.12 2.64 -5.94
CA ARG A 291 22.04 3.80 -5.90
C ARG A 291 22.57 4.23 -7.27
N LEU A 292 22.84 3.29 -8.17
CA LEU A 292 23.42 3.58 -9.49
C LEU A 292 22.45 4.27 -10.46
N ARG A 293 21.13 4.21 -10.23
CA ARG A 293 20.13 4.91 -11.06
C ARG A 293 19.81 6.30 -10.53
N THR A 294 19.76 6.45 -9.20
CA THR A 294 19.33 7.70 -8.55
C THR A 294 20.49 8.60 -8.13
N THR A 295 21.67 8.41 -8.71
CA THR A 295 22.85 9.24 -8.43
C THR A 295 23.31 9.85 -9.73
N ASP A 296 23.00 11.13 -9.91
CA ASP A 296 23.61 11.95 -10.96
C ASP A 296 25.14 11.97 -10.76
N VAL A 297 25.82 11.08 -11.48
CA VAL A 297 27.27 10.93 -11.46
C VAL A 297 27.95 12.18 -12.05
N ALA A 298 27.28 12.90 -12.95
CA ALA A 298 27.80 14.13 -13.55
C ALA A 298 27.79 15.27 -12.53
N SER A 299 26.68 15.55 -11.84
CA SER A 299 26.63 16.54 -10.76
C SER A 299 27.59 16.21 -9.62
N VAL A 300 27.76 14.93 -9.27
CA VAL A 300 28.77 14.49 -8.28
C VAL A 300 30.19 14.80 -8.77
N ALA A 301 30.51 14.46 -10.02
CA ALA A 301 31.85 14.67 -10.60
C ALA A 301 32.19 16.16 -10.79
N LEU A 302 31.22 16.96 -11.24
CA LEU A 302 31.34 18.41 -11.44
C LEU A 302 31.23 19.21 -10.14
N ARG A 303 30.81 18.57 -9.04
CA ARG A 303 30.54 19.17 -7.71
C ARG A 303 29.38 20.17 -7.70
N GLU A 304 28.41 19.98 -8.58
CA GLU A 304 27.21 20.82 -8.76
C GLU A 304 26.06 20.41 -7.81
N LEU A 305 26.43 19.88 -6.63
CA LEU A 305 25.57 19.15 -5.67
C LEU A 305 24.51 19.99 -4.94
N SER A 306 24.14 21.17 -5.42
CA SER A 306 23.18 22.04 -4.73
C SER A 306 21.74 21.50 -4.76
N ASN A 307 21.29 20.80 -5.81
CA ASN A 307 19.93 20.24 -5.91
C ASN A 307 19.83 18.87 -6.66
N ALA A 308 20.95 18.24 -7.04
CA ALA A 308 20.94 17.10 -7.98
C ALA A 308 20.15 15.86 -7.51
N ARG A 309 19.83 15.72 -6.23
CA ARG A 309 19.07 14.58 -5.68
C ARG A 309 17.56 14.65 -5.92
N ASP A 310 17.00 15.83 -6.18
CA ASP A 310 15.55 16.04 -6.07
C ASP A 310 14.81 15.90 -7.42
N ASN A 311 15.49 16.07 -8.56
CA ASN A 311 14.85 16.10 -9.89
C ASN A 311 14.82 14.74 -10.60
N GLU A 312 15.96 14.03 -10.67
CA GLU A 312 16.14 12.84 -11.54
C GLU A 312 15.27 11.63 -11.12
N MET A 313 14.97 11.51 -9.83
CA MET A 313 14.13 10.44 -9.26
C MET A 313 12.74 10.34 -9.90
N ARG A 314 12.12 11.46 -10.26
CA ARG A 314 10.73 11.50 -10.72
C ARG A 314 10.54 10.86 -12.09
N ASP A 315 11.50 11.02 -12.99
CA ASP A 315 11.31 10.59 -14.38
C ASP A 315 11.64 9.10 -14.55
N GLU A 316 12.67 8.58 -13.87
CA GLU A 316 13.04 7.15 -13.98
C GLU A 316 12.14 6.20 -13.19
N HIS A 317 11.62 6.58 -12.01
CA HIS A 317 10.87 5.63 -11.17
C HIS A 317 9.39 5.49 -11.60
N ASN A 318 8.86 6.45 -12.36
CA ASN A 318 7.51 6.48 -12.95
C ASN A 318 7.21 5.37 -14.00
N THR A 319 8.03 4.30 -14.05
CA THR A 319 7.84 3.10 -14.88
C THR A 319 6.43 2.49 -14.81
N LEU A 320 5.73 2.63 -13.67
CA LEU A 320 4.36 2.14 -13.53
C LEU A 320 3.28 3.15 -13.97
N VAL A 321 3.50 4.46 -13.79
CA VAL A 321 2.42 5.46 -13.94
C VAL A 321 1.95 5.63 -15.39
N MET A 322 2.87 5.67 -16.37
CA MET A 322 2.53 6.15 -17.73
C MET A 322 3.16 5.40 -18.90
N ALA A 323 4.39 4.90 -18.80
CA ALA A 323 5.09 4.37 -19.98
C ALA A 323 4.60 2.97 -20.41
N GLN A 324 3.92 2.23 -19.52
CA GLN A 324 3.83 0.78 -19.61
C GLN A 324 2.53 0.15 -19.07
N LEU A 325 1.36 0.72 -19.36
CA LEU A 325 0.13 -0.09 -19.36
C LEU A 325 0.18 -1.06 -20.53
N SER A 326 -0.03 -2.36 -20.31
CA SER A 326 -0.09 -3.33 -21.42
C SER A 326 -1.47 -3.25 -22.09
N PRO A 327 -1.57 -2.95 -23.40
CA PRO A 327 -2.87 -2.81 -24.09
C PRO A 327 -3.80 -3.99 -23.87
N GLU A 328 -3.25 -5.22 -23.96
CA GLU A 328 -3.95 -6.49 -23.74
C GLU A 328 -4.67 -6.58 -22.38
N LYS A 329 -4.11 -6.00 -21.30
CA LYS A 329 -4.74 -6.04 -19.96
C LYS A 329 -5.75 -4.91 -19.76
N VAL A 330 -5.68 -3.83 -20.53
CA VAL A 330 -6.61 -2.70 -20.44
C VAL A 330 -7.92 -3.02 -21.19
N VAL A 331 -7.83 -3.73 -22.32
CA VAL A 331 -8.99 -4.14 -23.13
C VAL A 331 -9.81 -5.28 -22.49
N ASN A 332 -9.16 -6.24 -21.82
CA ASN A 332 -9.84 -7.41 -21.25
C ASN A 332 -10.92 -7.13 -20.16
N PRO A 333 -10.74 -6.23 -19.17
CA PRO A 333 -11.77 -5.98 -18.15
C PRO A 333 -13.06 -5.34 -18.72
N LEU A 334 -12.98 -4.59 -19.83
CA LEU A 334 -14.15 -4.06 -20.53
C LEU A 334 -15.05 -5.19 -21.07
N HIS A 335 -14.45 -6.23 -21.68
CA HIS A 335 -15.18 -7.41 -22.14
C HIS A 335 -15.71 -8.32 -21.01
N ALA A 336 -15.07 -8.30 -19.83
CA ALA A 336 -15.53 -9.08 -18.68
C ALA A 336 -16.80 -8.48 -18.03
N ALA A 337 -16.95 -7.15 -18.06
CA ALA A 337 -18.14 -6.45 -17.56
C ALA A 337 -19.35 -6.56 -18.50
N GLN A 338 -19.14 -6.79 -19.81
CA GLN A 338 -20.18 -6.82 -20.84
C GLN A 338 -20.59 -8.23 -21.28
N ARG A 339 -20.92 -9.13 -20.33
CA ARG A 339 -21.57 -10.42 -20.64
C ARG A 339 -23.07 -10.42 -20.35
N PRO A 340 -23.93 -9.97 -21.28
CA PRO A 340 -25.35 -10.24 -21.21
C PRO A 340 -25.62 -11.73 -21.48
N CYS A 341 -26.53 -12.32 -20.72
CA CYS A 341 -26.97 -13.70 -20.92
C CYS A 341 -28.07 -13.76 -22.01
N ALA A 342 -27.70 -13.69 -23.30
CA ALA A 342 -28.57 -14.10 -24.42
C ALA A 342 -27.80 -14.27 -25.75
N GLN A 343 -28.31 -15.13 -26.63
CA GLN A 343 -27.80 -15.35 -27.99
C GLN A 343 -28.24 -14.21 -28.93
N VAL A 344 -27.30 -13.58 -29.66
CA VAL A 344 -27.61 -12.81 -30.89
C VAL A 344 -26.56 -13.09 -31.96
N SER A 345 -27.02 -13.03 -33.23
CA SER A 345 -26.28 -13.31 -34.46
C SER A 345 -25.01 -12.48 -34.67
N ALA A 346 -24.07 -13.03 -35.43
CA ALA A 346 -22.87 -12.34 -35.88
C ALA A 346 -23.19 -11.18 -36.84
N CYS A 347 -22.51 -10.05 -36.61
CA CYS A 347 -22.17 -9.04 -37.60
C CYS A 347 -20.69 -8.72 -37.41
N ASP A 348 -19.94 -8.61 -38.50
CA ASP A 348 -18.53 -8.22 -38.46
C ASP A 348 -18.40 -6.77 -37.97
N ILE A 349 -17.63 -6.58 -36.90
CA ILE A 349 -17.16 -5.27 -36.45
C ILE A 349 -15.64 -5.31 -36.55
N THR A 350 -15.08 -4.47 -37.41
CA THR A 350 -13.63 -4.28 -37.54
C THR A 350 -13.08 -3.68 -36.27
N MET A 351 -12.02 -4.27 -35.73
CA MET A 351 -11.35 -3.75 -34.53
C MET A 351 -10.50 -2.53 -34.93
N GLU A 352 -10.89 -1.35 -34.43
CA GLU A 352 -10.00 -0.20 -34.32
C GLU A 352 -9.43 -0.18 -32.89
N ASP A 353 -8.12 -0.04 -32.76
CA ASP A 353 -7.42 -0.09 -31.48
C ASP A 353 -7.72 1.15 -30.63
N ASN A 354 -8.56 0.99 -29.61
CA ASN A 354 -8.82 2.03 -28.62
C ASN A 354 -7.64 2.17 -27.65
N GLU A 355 -6.61 2.91 -28.06
CA GLU A 355 -5.61 3.46 -27.14
C GLU A 355 -6.30 4.43 -26.16
N ILE A 356 -6.28 4.10 -24.86
CA ILE A 356 -6.75 5.05 -23.84
C ILE A 356 -5.74 6.20 -23.75
N SER A 357 -6.16 7.39 -24.18
CA SER A 357 -5.28 8.55 -24.20
C SER A 357 -4.79 8.93 -22.79
N ARG A 358 -3.56 9.46 -22.74
CA ARG A 358 -2.89 9.95 -21.52
C ARG A 358 -3.78 10.95 -20.75
N GLU A 359 -4.58 11.73 -21.48
CA GLU A 359 -5.56 12.67 -20.95
C GLU A 359 -6.69 12.00 -20.15
N HIS A 360 -7.20 10.84 -20.61
CA HIS A 360 -8.26 10.10 -19.91
C HIS A 360 -7.77 9.56 -18.55
N ILE A 361 -6.48 9.20 -18.46
CA ILE A 361 -5.86 8.72 -17.22
C ILE A 361 -5.64 9.88 -16.24
N TYR A 362 -5.13 11.04 -16.70
CA TYR A 362 -5.04 12.24 -15.86
C TYR A 362 -6.40 12.71 -15.35
N LYS A 363 -7.47 12.62 -16.16
CA LYS A 363 -8.84 12.89 -15.70
C LYS A 363 -9.28 11.97 -14.56
N ARG A 364 -8.86 10.69 -14.52
CA ARG A 364 -9.17 9.76 -13.42
C ARG A 364 -8.39 10.00 -12.14
N ALA A 365 -7.10 10.36 -12.25
CA ALA A 365 -6.21 10.68 -11.13
C ALA A 365 -6.61 11.95 -10.33
N THR A 366 -7.78 12.52 -10.63
CA THR A 366 -8.34 13.70 -9.96
C THR A 366 -9.69 13.41 -9.32
N THR A 367 -10.22 12.18 -9.38
CA THR A 367 -11.61 11.89 -9.01
C THR A 367 -11.91 12.22 -7.54
N PHE A 368 -10.98 11.98 -6.61
CA PHE A 368 -11.13 12.42 -5.21
C PHE A 368 -11.19 13.95 -5.09
N ASN A 369 -10.24 14.66 -5.69
CA ASN A 369 -10.18 16.13 -5.66
C ASN A 369 -11.39 16.77 -6.36
N LYS A 370 -11.85 16.16 -7.46
CA LYS A 370 -13.05 16.56 -8.20
C LYS A 370 -14.29 16.37 -7.33
N ARG A 371 -14.48 15.21 -6.69
CA ARG A 371 -15.59 15.00 -5.75
C ARG A 371 -15.56 15.97 -4.57
N LEU A 372 -14.37 16.29 -4.05
CA LEU A 372 -14.19 17.28 -2.98
C LEU A 372 -14.61 18.69 -3.44
N LEU A 373 -14.25 19.08 -4.68
CA LEU A 373 -14.75 20.31 -5.31
C LEU A 373 -16.27 20.25 -5.56
N ASP A 374 -16.79 19.17 -6.11
CA ASP A 374 -18.23 18.99 -6.39
C ASP A 374 -19.04 19.10 -5.10
N MET A 375 -18.60 18.48 -3.99
CA MET A 375 -19.19 18.61 -2.65
C MET A 375 -19.16 20.04 -2.09
N SER A 376 -18.17 20.86 -2.47
CA SER A 376 -18.09 22.28 -2.07
C SER A 376 -18.98 23.21 -2.92
N LEU A 377 -19.44 22.73 -4.08
CA LEU A 377 -20.20 23.52 -5.07
C LEU A 377 -21.72 23.28 -5.01
N ILE A 378 -22.20 22.49 -4.04
CA ILE A 378 -23.63 22.23 -3.82
C ILE A 378 -24.30 23.49 -3.22
N ASP A 379 -24.88 24.28 -4.11
CA ASP A 379 -25.85 25.37 -3.92
C ASP A 379 -25.59 26.41 -2.82
N ILE A 380 -24.89 27.48 -3.22
CA ILE A 380 -25.31 28.84 -2.85
C ILE A 380 -25.90 29.50 -4.10
N ASP A 381 -27.21 29.33 -4.34
CA ASP A 381 -27.93 30.22 -5.25
C ASP A 381 -28.08 31.59 -4.56
N PRO A 382 -27.48 32.67 -5.07
CA PRO A 382 -27.60 34.00 -4.48
C PRO A 382 -29.00 34.63 -4.65
N ASN A 383 -29.94 33.98 -5.35
CA ASN A 383 -31.28 34.50 -5.64
C ASN A 383 -32.42 33.87 -4.84
N THR A 384 -32.21 32.74 -4.16
CA THR A 384 -33.23 32.14 -3.26
C THR A 384 -33.48 33.01 -2.02
N SER A 385 -34.45 33.92 -2.13
CA SER A 385 -35.00 34.64 -0.97
C SER A 385 -35.76 33.66 -0.05
N PRO A 386 -35.76 33.89 1.28
CA PRO A 386 -36.48 33.03 2.22
C PRO A 386 -38.00 33.25 2.08
N GLY A 387 -38.64 32.40 1.29
CA GLY A 387 -40.10 32.28 1.24
C GLY A 387 -40.60 31.33 2.33
N ASP A 388 -41.60 31.78 3.10
CA ASP A 388 -42.34 30.92 4.04
C ASP A 388 -42.91 29.70 3.30
N GLY A 389 -42.61 28.48 3.79
CA GLY A 389 -42.80 27.25 2.99
C GLY A 389 -42.85 25.94 3.77
N ASP A 390 -43.76 25.86 4.74
CA ASP A 390 -44.38 24.65 5.30
C ASP A 390 -43.51 23.55 5.98
N ALA A 391 -43.99 23.07 7.13
CA ALA A 391 -43.28 22.14 8.01
C ALA A 391 -43.86 20.72 7.94
N SER A 392 -43.35 19.91 7.01
CA SER A 392 -43.62 18.47 6.98
C SER A 392 -42.34 17.62 6.99
N ARG A 393 -41.55 17.72 8.06
CA ARG A 393 -40.52 16.71 8.37
C ARG A 393 -41.19 15.46 8.93
N ALA A 394 -41.08 14.35 8.21
CA ALA A 394 -41.41 13.04 8.75
C ALA A 394 -40.42 12.71 9.87
N ASN A 395 -40.94 12.43 11.08
CA ASN A 395 -40.12 11.88 12.16
C ASN A 395 -39.71 10.45 11.78
N ILE A 396 -38.42 10.24 11.56
CA ILE A 396 -37.83 8.89 11.59
C ILE A 396 -37.54 8.60 13.05
N ASP A 397 -38.35 7.71 13.63
CA ASP A 397 -38.16 7.20 14.98
C ASP A 397 -36.96 6.24 15.02
N LEU A 398 -35.90 6.64 15.73
CA LEU A 398 -34.66 5.88 15.88
C LEU A 398 -34.61 5.05 17.18
N ASP A 399 -35.68 5.04 17.99
CA ASP A 399 -35.73 4.33 19.28
C ASP A 399 -36.18 2.86 19.17
N GLN A 400 -36.05 2.21 18.00
CA GLN A 400 -36.16 0.75 17.93
C GLN A 400 -34.86 0.07 18.37
N PRO A 401 -34.82 -0.65 19.51
CA PRO A 401 -33.66 -1.43 19.89
C PRO A 401 -33.47 -2.60 18.93
N PHE A 402 -32.24 -2.79 18.44
CA PHE A 402 -31.82 -4.02 17.74
C PHE A 402 -31.81 -5.21 18.72
N GLY A 403 -33.01 -5.75 18.97
CA GLY A 403 -33.23 -6.90 19.83
C GLY A 403 -32.71 -8.17 19.19
N ALA A 404 -31.50 -8.59 19.60
CA ALA A 404 -31.00 -9.93 19.31
C ALA A 404 -31.96 -10.98 19.90
N LYS A 405 -32.70 -11.70 19.04
CA LYS A 405 -33.43 -12.89 19.45
C LYS A 405 -32.48 -14.08 19.47
N THR A 406 -32.16 -14.52 20.68
CA THR A 406 -31.59 -15.86 20.91
C THR A 406 -32.67 -16.92 20.71
N GLY A 407 -32.36 -17.91 19.88
CA GLY A 407 -33.13 -19.14 19.66
C GLY A 407 -32.28 -20.03 18.75
N SER A 408 -31.53 -20.98 19.29
CA SER A 408 -31.95 -22.29 19.83
C SER A 408 -32.14 -23.32 18.71
N ASP A 409 -31.27 -24.33 18.78
CA ASP A 409 -31.38 -25.69 18.24
C ASP A 409 -31.56 -25.87 16.72
N GLY A 410 -30.51 -26.39 16.10
CA GLY A 410 -30.49 -26.89 14.73
C GLY A 410 -29.19 -27.67 14.48
N ASP A 411 -29.29 -29.00 14.49
CA ASP A 411 -28.16 -29.91 14.28
C ASP A 411 -27.47 -29.67 12.93
N ILE A 412 -26.13 -29.68 12.93
CA ILE A 412 -25.30 -29.65 11.71
C ILE A 412 -24.48 -30.96 11.70
N PRO A 413 -24.50 -31.74 10.61
CA PRO A 413 -23.80 -33.03 10.54
C PRO A 413 -22.30 -32.86 10.33
N ASP A 414 -21.53 -33.84 10.80
CA ASP A 414 -20.10 -33.97 10.52
C ASP A 414 -19.81 -33.92 9.01
N VAL A 415 -18.84 -33.09 8.61
CA VAL A 415 -18.28 -33.08 7.25
C VAL A 415 -16.78 -33.31 7.32
N ASP A 416 -16.34 -34.26 6.51
CA ASP A 416 -15.04 -34.95 6.56
C ASP A 416 -13.83 -34.02 6.31
N ASP A 417 -12.81 -34.13 7.17
CA ASP A 417 -11.56 -33.35 7.07
C ASP A 417 -10.69 -33.88 5.92
N THR A 418 -10.47 -33.06 4.88
CA THR A 418 -9.45 -33.34 3.85
C THR A 418 -8.38 -32.25 3.80
N GLU A 419 -7.23 -32.53 4.44
CA GLU A 419 -6.07 -31.64 4.52
C GLU A 419 -5.57 -31.18 3.13
N SER A 420 -5.67 -29.88 2.84
CA SER A 420 -4.99 -29.24 1.71
C SER A 420 -3.72 -28.53 2.19
N ARG A 421 -2.63 -29.29 2.30
CA ARG A 421 -1.37 -28.89 2.95
C ARG A 421 -0.49 -28.00 2.06
N LEU A 422 -0.77 -26.70 2.03
CA LEU A 422 0.08 -25.70 1.36
C LEU A 422 1.36 -25.43 2.16
N VAL A 423 2.49 -25.95 1.68
CA VAL A 423 3.83 -25.66 2.21
C VAL A 423 4.31 -24.30 1.70
N ILE A 424 4.55 -23.37 2.62
CA ILE A 424 5.23 -22.09 2.36
C ILE A 424 6.46 -22.05 3.28
N ASP A 425 7.63 -22.37 2.72
CA ASP A 425 8.91 -22.24 3.42
C ASP A 425 9.42 -20.80 3.37
N ASP A 426 9.92 -20.31 4.51
CA ASP A 426 10.20 -18.90 4.76
C ASP A 426 11.71 -18.66 5.06
N ALA A 427 12.13 -17.40 4.86
CA ALA A 427 13.38 -16.79 5.31
C ALA A 427 14.77 -17.32 4.81
N GLN A 428 15.51 -16.44 4.12
CA GLN A 428 16.99 -16.41 4.07
C GLN A 428 17.50 -14.96 4.12
N VAL A 429 18.76 -14.79 4.56
CA VAL A 429 19.48 -13.53 4.77
C VAL A 429 20.80 -13.60 4.00
N GLU A 430 21.27 -12.50 3.38
CA GLU A 430 22.50 -12.46 2.57
C GLU A 430 23.41 -11.25 2.85
N PRO A 431 24.73 -11.46 2.67
CA PRO A 431 25.63 -10.67 1.80
C PRO A 431 26.37 -11.57 0.78
N ASP A 432 27.04 -11.16 -0.31
CA ASP A 432 27.28 -9.86 -0.99
C ASP A 432 27.76 -10.13 -2.46
N ALA A 433 28.13 -9.11 -3.25
CA ALA A 433 28.48 -9.23 -4.68
C ALA A 433 29.65 -8.33 -5.17
N ASP A 434 30.20 -8.62 -6.36
CA ASP A 434 30.95 -7.71 -7.25
C ASP A 434 31.01 -8.22 -8.72
N GLU A 435 31.27 -7.30 -9.65
CA GLU A 435 31.63 -7.44 -11.10
C GLU A 435 30.60 -7.96 -12.16
N LEU A 436 30.09 -7.06 -13.02
CA LEU A 436 30.49 -6.88 -14.45
C LEU A 436 29.59 -5.91 -15.23
N PHE A 437 30.20 -5.03 -16.06
CA PHE A 437 29.53 -4.15 -17.04
C PHE A 437 29.80 -4.63 -18.48
N VAL A 438 28.83 -4.47 -19.37
CA VAL A 438 29.02 -4.41 -20.85
C VAL A 438 28.05 -3.36 -21.39
N THR A 439 28.55 -2.44 -22.21
CA THR A 439 27.79 -1.38 -22.90
C THR A 439 27.39 -1.81 -24.31
N GLN A 440 26.26 -1.29 -24.80
CA GLN A 440 25.95 -1.23 -26.24
C GLN A 440 25.10 0.02 -26.54
N ASP A 441 25.21 0.49 -27.77
CA ASP A 441 25.12 1.93 -28.11
C ASP A 441 23.80 2.41 -28.72
N GLU A 442 23.67 3.74 -28.73
CA GLU A 442 22.90 4.62 -29.65
C GLU A 442 21.37 4.42 -29.78
N ASP A 443 20.62 5.37 -29.23
CA ASP A 443 19.22 5.67 -29.58
C ASP A 443 19.10 7.14 -30.06
N ASP A 444 18.19 7.39 -30.98
CA ASP A 444 18.00 8.64 -31.71
C ASP A 444 17.19 9.65 -30.87
N GLY A 445 17.79 10.78 -30.54
CA GLY A 445 17.18 11.86 -29.77
C GLY A 445 16.15 12.69 -30.55
N THR A 446 15.11 12.06 -31.10
CA THR A 446 13.99 12.78 -31.72
C THR A 446 12.99 13.25 -30.65
N GLU A 447 13.03 14.53 -30.27
CA GLU A 447 12.00 15.13 -29.41
C GLU A 447 10.63 15.07 -30.11
N MET A 448 9.70 14.34 -29.51
CA MET A 448 8.33 14.19 -30.02
C MET A 448 7.47 15.35 -29.51
N GLU A 449 7.36 16.42 -30.31
CA GLU A 449 6.45 17.53 -30.03
C GLU A 449 4.99 17.04 -30.01
N LEU A 450 4.28 17.34 -28.92
CA LEU A 450 2.84 17.05 -28.81
C LEU A 450 2.04 18.09 -29.61
N PRO A 451 1.14 17.68 -30.52
CA PRO A 451 0.35 18.63 -31.30
C PRO A 451 -0.62 19.43 -30.43
N GLU A 452 -0.60 20.76 -30.58
CA GLU A 452 -1.44 21.71 -29.82
C GLU A 452 -2.96 21.58 -30.11
N GLU A 453 -3.36 20.75 -31.07
CA GLU A 453 -4.71 20.69 -31.65
C GLU A 453 -5.80 20.13 -30.71
N HIS A 454 -5.45 19.62 -29.53
CA HIS A 454 -6.41 19.04 -28.57
C HIS A 454 -7.02 20.04 -27.57
N GLY A 455 -6.61 21.32 -27.56
CA GLY A 455 -7.32 22.38 -26.83
C GLY A 455 -7.31 22.26 -25.29
N VAL A 456 -6.53 21.33 -24.72
CA VAL A 456 -6.39 21.18 -23.26
C VAL A 456 -5.45 22.25 -22.72
N SER A 457 -6.02 23.38 -22.30
CA SER A 457 -5.27 24.41 -21.56
C SER A 457 -4.69 23.82 -20.27
N SER A 458 -3.42 24.12 -19.96
CA SER A 458 -2.78 23.69 -18.70
C SER A 458 -3.53 24.18 -17.45
N ALA A 459 -4.30 25.27 -17.55
CA ALA A 459 -5.16 25.78 -16.50
C ALA A 459 -6.29 24.80 -16.07
N LEU A 460 -6.66 23.84 -16.93
CA LEU A 460 -7.66 22.81 -16.63
C LEU A 460 -7.10 21.67 -15.75
N LEU A 461 -5.78 21.61 -15.58
CA LEU A 461 -5.07 20.65 -14.72
C LEU A 461 -4.53 21.30 -13.44
N ASP A 462 -4.59 22.63 -13.30
CA ASP A 462 -4.17 23.32 -12.08
C ASP A 462 -5.27 23.35 -11.00
N PHE A 463 -5.49 22.18 -10.40
CA PHE A 463 -6.38 22.01 -9.25
C PHE A 463 -5.96 22.83 -8.02
N THR A 464 -4.73 23.35 -7.94
CA THR A 464 -4.29 24.16 -6.79
C THR A 464 -5.07 25.48 -6.73
N SER A 465 -5.38 26.05 -7.89
CA SER A 465 -6.20 27.27 -8.03
C SER A 465 -7.67 27.08 -7.60
N ALA A 466 -8.21 25.87 -7.79
CA ALA A 466 -9.59 25.53 -7.42
C ALA A 466 -9.70 25.13 -5.93
N THR A 467 -8.81 24.26 -5.45
CA THR A 467 -8.76 23.81 -4.04
C THR A 467 -8.47 24.95 -3.08
N GLY A 468 -7.68 25.96 -3.48
CA GLY A 468 -7.40 27.16 -2.69
C GLY A 468 -8.64 28.00 -2.28
N LYS A 469 -9.83 27.70 -2.80
CA LYS A 469 -11.10 28.32 -2.37
C LYS A 469 -11.71 27.67 -1.12
N ILE A 470 -11.44 26.39 -0.88
CA ILE A 470 -11.98 25.60 0.23
C ILE A 470 -11.03 25.76 1.42
N SER A 471 -11.57 25.96 2.64
CA SER A 471 -10.71 26.01 3.82
C SER A 471 -10.13 24.63 4.13
N TYR A 472 -8.91 24.55 4.72
CA TYR A 472 -8.32 23.24 5.07
C TYR A 472 -9.24 22.41 6.00
N VAL A 473 -9.93 23.07 6.94
CA VAL A 473 -10.88 22.42 7.86
C VAL A 473 -12.05 21.79 7.10
N GLU A 474 -12.61 22.51 6.14
CA GLU A 474 -13.71 22.07 5.29
C GLU A 474 -13.28 20.95 4.33
N ALA A 475 -12.09 21.05 3.74
CA ALA A 475 -11.51 19.99 2.92
C ALA A 475 -11.29 18.70 3.74
N VAL A 476 -10.79 18.80 4.98
CA VAL A 476 -10.70 17.65 5.91
C VAL A 476 -12.08 17.08 6.22
N GLN A 477 -13.07 17.93 6.49
CA GLN A 477 -14.44 17.52 6.80
C GLN A 477 -15.11 16.79 5.63
N GLN A 478 -14.98 17.31 4.41
CA GLN A 478 -15.46 16.68 3.17
C GLN A 478 -14.74 15.37 2.90
N ALA A 479 -13.40 15.34 3.01
CA ALA A 479 -12.60 14.12 2.88
C ALA A 479 -13.03 13.04 3.88
N MET A 480 -13.15 13.36 5.17
CA MET A 480 -13.60 12.40 6.18
C MET A 480 -15.04 11.94 5.95
N ARG A 481 -15.93 12.82 5.48
CA ARG A 481 -17.33 12.45 5.15
C ARG A 481 -17.36 11.46 4.00
N LEU A 482 -16.64 11.70 2.91
CA LEU A 482 -16.53 10.79 1.77
C LEU A 482 -16.04 9.39 2.16
N LEU A 483 -15.17 9.28 3.17
CA LEU A 483 -14.68 7.99 3.70
C LEU A 483 -15.66 7.32 4.70
N LEU A 484 -16.62 8.06 5.28
CA LEU A 484 -17.67 7.51 6.15
C LEU A 484 -18.95 7.14 5.40
N THR A 485 -19.35 7.88 4.37
CA THR A 485 -20.58 7.63 3.63
C THR A 485 -20.41 6.45 2.67
N ASN A 486 -21.22 5.40 2.83
CA ASN A 486 -21.37 4.36 1.80
C ASN A 486 -22.19 4.85 0.59
N GLU A 487 -22.80 6.02 0.70
CA GLU A 487 -23.59 6.69 -0.34
C GLU A 487 -22.67 7.29 -1.42
N LEU A 488 -22.03 6.41 -2.20
CA LEU A 488 -21.94 6.68 -3.63
C LEU A 488 -23.38 6.67 -4.13
N SER A 489 -23.92 7.85 -4.47
CA SER A 489 -25.34 8.00 -4.84
C SER A 489 -25.71 6.97 -5.91
N GLU A 490 -26.77 6.19 -5.68
CA GLU A 490 -27.21 5.15 -6.63
C GLU A 490 -27.60 5.77 -8.00
N ASP A 491 -27.94 7.06 -8.01
CA ASP A 491 -28.22 7.88 -9.19
C ASP A 491 -26.96 8.43 -9.90
N GLY A 492 -25.77 8.27 -9.31
CA GLY A 492 -24.50 8.86 -9.74
C GLY A 492 -23.49 7.84 -10.24
N GLY A 493 -23.87 7.05 -11.25
CA GLY A 493 -22.97 6.07 -11.88
C GLY A 493 -21.66 6.71 -12.36
N CYS A 494 -20.53 6.14 -11.97
CA CYS A 494 -19.23 6.48 -12.55
C CYS A 494 -19.09 5.83 -13.94
N GLU A 495 -19.62 6.52 -14.95
CA GLU A 495 -19.32 6.27 -16.38
C GLU A 495 -17.88 6.73 -16.75
#